data_AF-A0A846GTJ7-F1
#
_entry.id   AF-A0A846GTJ7-F1
#
_cell.length_a   1.000
_cell.length_b   1.000
_cell.length_c   1.000
_cell.angle_alpha   90.00
_cell.angle_beta   90.00
_cell.angle_gamma   90.00
#
_symmetry.space_group_name_H-M   'P 1'
#
loop_
_entity.id
_entity.type
_entity.pdbx_description
1 polymer ?
#
loop_
_entity_poly.entity_id
_entity_poly.type
_entity_poly.pdbx_seq_one_letter_code
_entity_poly.pdbx_strand_id
1 'polypeptide(L)'
;MKNIALKKLLSLLVVTFCILTFTYGCAGSTTATVPPETTPAPAAEVAQEVESPAETTEVAEEEPTTAEPTEVAEAPEPAAAAGGGTYTIKMGTDNGQLKFEPSSLTIKAGETVKWVMNNIGPHNVVFEDAPSLTHKNMLMAKGSSYTSTFDEPGTYSYYCAPHRGAGMGGTIIVEAES
;
A
#
# COMPACT_ATOMS: atom_id res chain seq x y z
N MET A 1 -25.18 -48.74 4.89
CA MET A 1 -24.93 -48.02 6.16
C MET A 1 -23.79 -48.70 6.89
N LYS A 2 -22.91 -47.90 7.52
CA LYS A 2 -21.64 -48.22 8.22
C LYS A 2 -20.41 -47.87 7.36
N ASN A 3 -19.57 -46.96 7.91
CA ASN A 3 -18.17 -46.60 7.55
C ASN A 3 -17.86 -45.08 7.56
N ILE A 4 -18.56 -44.28 8.37
CA ILE A 4 -18.26 -42.84 8.56
C ILE A 4 -17.72 -42.51 9.97
N ALA A 5 -17.73 -43.48 10.90
CA ALA A 5 -17.48 -43.21 12.32
C ALA A 5 -16.01 -43.29 12.79
N LEU A 6 -15.02 -43.54 11.90
CA LEU A 6 -13.64 -43.75 12.34
C LEU A 6 -12.69 -42.56 12.10
N LYS A 7 -13.09 -41.57 11.29
CA LYS A 7 -12.24 -40.40 11.00
C LYS A 7 -12.38 -39.25 12.01
N LYS A 8 -13.45 -39.23 12.81
CA LYS A 8 -13.68 -38.17 13.81
C LYS A 8 -13.01 -38.41 15.17
N LEU A 9 -12.49 -39.61 15.43
CA LEU A 9 -11.85 -39.93 16.71
C LEU A 9 -10.34 -39.61 16.73
N LEU A 10 -9.71 -39.44 15.56
CA LEU A 10 -8.27 -39.15 15.46
C LEU A 10 -7.95 -37.63 15.50
N SER A 11 -8.95 -36.76 15.33
CA SER A 11 -8.77 -35.30 15.38
C SER A 11 -8.90 -34.71 16.79
N LEU A 12 -9.29 -35.50 17.80
CA LEU A 12 -9.50 -35.02 19.17
C LEU A 12 -8.32 -35.37 20.11
N LEU A 13 -7.37 -36.20 19.68
CA LEU A 13 -6.25 -36.65 20.51
C LEU A 13 -4.96 -35.83 20.32
N VAL A 14 -4.84 -35.04 19.24
CA VAL A 14 -3.68 -34.15 19.00
C VAL A 14 -3.84 -32.77 19.65
N VAL A 15 -5.07 -32.36 19.98
CA VAL A 15 -5.36 -31.03 20.58
C VAL A 15 -5.19 -31.03 22.11
N THR A 16 -5.12 -32.19 22.75
CA THR A 16 -5.03 -32.29 24.23
C THR A 16 -3.62 -32.63 24.76
N PHE A 17 -2.64 -32.89 23.90
CA PHE A 17 -1.24 -33.17 24.31
C PHE A 17 -0.27 -31.98 24.15
N CYS A 18 -0.72 -30.87 23.54
CA CYS A 18 0.12 -29.65 23.40
C CYS A 18 0.02 -28.67 24.59
N ILE A 19 -0.83 -28.95 25.60
CA ILE A 19 -1.10 -28.01 26.71
C ILE A 19 -0.38 -28.42 28.02
N LEU A 20 0.42 -29.50 28.03
CA LEU A 20 0.95 -30.07 29.29
C LEU A 20 2.47 -30.22 29.44
N THR A 21 3.32 -29.55 28.66
CA THR A 21 4.80 -29.61 28.85
C THR A 21 5.59 -28.33 28.53
N PHE A 22 5.09 -27.14 28.87
CA PHE A 22 5.95 -25.93 28.90
C PHE A 22 5.86 -25.18 30.24
N THR A 23 5.94 -25.94 31.33
CA THR A 23 6.22 -25.42 32.67
C THR A 23 7.53 -26.03 33.19
N TYR A 24 8.64 -25.62 32.58
CA TYR A 24 9.99 -25.61 33.15
C TYR A 24 10.58 -24.27 32.66
N GLY A 25 10.87 -23.27 33.49
CA GLY A 25 11.43 -23.37 34.83
C GLY A 25 12.96 -23.47 34.73
N CYS A 26 13.62 -22.43 34.22
CA CYS A 26 15.01 -22.12 34.57
C CYS A 26 15.10 -20.65 34.96
N ALA A 27 15.30 -20.44 36.25
CA ALA A 27 15.72 -19.19 36.85
C ALA A 27 17.12 -18.83 36.33
N GLY A 28 17.27 -17.57 35.92
CA GLY A 28 18.54 -16.98 35.52
C GLY A 28 18.50 -15.48 35.80
N SER A 29 18.60 -15.12 37.07
CA SER A 29 18.87 -13.75 37.50
C SER A 29 20.30 -13.40 37.13
N THR A 30 20.49 -12.52 36.16
CA THR A 30 21.74 -11.76 36.01
C THR A 30 21.37 -10.30 35.79
N THR A 31 21.33 -9.56 36.88
CA THR A 31 21.28 -8.09 36.87
C THR A 31 22.61 -7.59 36.34
N ALA A 32 22.69 -7.28 35.04
CA ALA A 32 23.75 -6.46 34.50
C ALA A 32 23.36 -4.99 34.68
N THR A 33 23.88 -4.40 35.77
CA THR A 33 23.90 -2.96 35.99
C THR A 33 24.71 -2.31 34.87
N VAL A 34 24.03 -1.67 33.91
CA VAL A 34 24.65 -0.77 32.95
C VAL A 34 24.80 0.59 33.64
N PRO A 35 26.02 1.12 33.84
CA PRO A 35 26.18 2.51 34.29
C PRO A 35 25.76 3.47 33.15
N PRO A 36 25.16 4.64 33.45
CA PRO A 36 24.98 5.66 32.44
C PRO A 36 26.34 6.27 32.07
N GLU A 37 26.89 5.90 30.91
CA GLU A 37 28.00 6.67 30.35
C GLU A 37 27.50 8.04 29.91
N THR A 38 28.07 9.02 30.60
CA THR A 38 27.86 10.44 30.37
C THR A 38 28.90 10.87 29.34
N THR A 39 28.47 11.14 28.11
CA THR A 39 29.30 11.86 27.13
C THR A 39 28.57 13.13 26.71
N PRO A 40 28.99 14.31 27.20
CA PRO A 40 28.58 15.58 26.63
C PRO A 40 29.52 16.03 25.50
N ALA A 41 28.96 16.87 24.62
CA ALA A 41 29.55 17.65 23.52
C ALA A 41 29.70 16.89 22.17
N PRO A 42 29.31 17.55 21.07
CA PRO A 42 30.13 18.66 20.58
C PRO A 42 29.49 20.04 20.78
N ALA A 43 30.31 20.95 21.32
CA ALA A 43 30.19 22.37 21.02
C ALA A 43 30.78 22.59 19.62
N ALA A 44 29.96 23.10 18.70
CA ALA A 44 30.41 23.98 17.63
C ALA A 44 29.19 24.74 17.10
N GLU A 45 28.92 25.84 17.79
CA GLU A 45 28.32 27.03 17.22
C GLU A 45 29.10 27.44 15.96
N VAL A 46 28.42 27.44 14.81
CA VAL A 46 28.70 28.39 13.72
C VAL A 46 27.35 28.80 13.16
N ALA A 47 26.86 29.91 13.68
CA ALA A 47 25.99 30.79 12.95
C ALA A 47 26.79 31.33 11.75
N GLN A 48 26.25 31.18 10.54
CA GLN A 48 26.60 32.07 9.44
C GLN A 48 25.31 32.51 8.78
N GLU A 49 24.82 33.65 9.28
CA GLU A 49 23.95 34.55 8.52
C GLU A 49 24.65 34.87 7.19
N VAL A 50 23.97 34.62 6.09
CA VAL A 50 24.25 35.31 4.83
C VAL A 50 22.99 36.10 4.51
N GLU A 51 22.96 37.33 5.02
CA GLU A 51 22.19 38.39 4.39
C GLU A 51 22.97 38.88 3.17
N SER A 52 22.33 38.87 2.02
CA SER A 52 22.70 39.73 0.88
C SER A 52 21.52 39.83 -0.09
N PRO A 53 21.40 40.98 -0.79
CA PRO A 53 20.17 41.78 -0.71
C PRO A 53 19.31 41.69 -1.98
N ALA A 54 18.15 42.34 -1.85
CA ALA A 54 17.31 43.04 -2.85
C ALA A 54 17.91 43.14 -4.28
N GLU A 55 17.15 43.09 -5.36
CA GLU A 55 15.98 43.93 -5.63
C GLU A 55 15.45 43.55 -7.03
N THR A 56 14.20 43.95 -7.26
CA THR A 56 13.34 43.85 -8.43
C THR A 56 13.98 44.12 -9.80
N THR A 57 13.60 43.30 -10.78
CA THR A 57 13.41 43.66 -12.21
C THR A 57 12.13 42.95 -12.65
N GLU A 58 11.02 43.68 -12.71
CA GLU A 58 10.49 44.38 -13.89
C GLU A 58 9.63 43.46 -14.77
N VAL A 59 8.39 43.93 -14.92
CA VAL A 59 7.25 43.34 -15.61
C VAL A 59 7.51 43.29 -17.10
N ALA A 60 7.21 42.17 -17.74
CA ALA A 60 6.89 42.13 -19.16
C ALA A 60 5.62 41.28 -19.33
N GLU A 61 4.51 41.98 -19.53
CA GLU A 61 3.29 41.42 -20.10
C GLU A 61 3.59 40.98 -21.55
N GLU A 62 3.34 39.71 -21.88
CA GLU A 62 2.97 39.32 -23.24
C GLU A 62 1.74 38.40 -23.15
N GLU A 63 0.58 39.00 -23.46
CA GLU A 63 -0.63 38.33 -23.93
C GLU A 63 -0.66 38.46 -25.47
N PRO A 64 -1.47 37.69 -26.19
CA PRO A 64 -1.39 36.25 -26.38
C PRO A 64 -1.19 35.93 -27.88
N THR A 65 -0.63 34.77 -28.24
CA THR A 65 -0.70 34.29 -29.62
C THR A 65 -1.62 33.08 -29.72
N THR A 66 -2.72 33.29 -30.44
CA THR A 66 -3.65 32.28 -30.94
C THR A 66 -2.89 31.31 -31.84
N ALA A 67 -2.72 30.07 -31.40
CA ALA A 67 -2.45 28.95 -32.29
C ALA A 67 -3.72 28.13 -32.40
N GLU A 68 -4.28 28.10 -33.61
CA GLU A 68 -5.41 27.25 -33.98
C GLU A 68 -5.10 25.75 -33.78
N PRO A 69 -6.11 24.95 -33.42
CA PRO A 69 -5.92 23.56 -33.03
C PRO A 69 -5.65 22.71 -34.27
N THR A 70 -4.48 22.07 -34.29
CA THR A 70 -4.26 20.94 -35.20
C THR A 70 -4.96 19.73 -34.59
N GLU A 71 -5.96 19.23 -35.31
CA GLU A 71 -6.70 17.99 -35.07
C GLU A 71 -5.73 16.83 -34.84
N VAL A 72 -5.48 16.49 -33.58
CA VAL A 72 -4.83 15.24 -33.21
C VAL A 72 -5.90 14.17 -33.30
N ALA A 73 -5.75 13.28 -34.27
CA ALA A 73 -6.55 12.08 -34.42
C ALA A 73 -6.74 11.38 -33.06
N GLU A 74 -8.00 11.29 -32.66
CA GLU A 74 -8.47 10.62 -31.46
C GLU A 74 -8.00 9.16 -31.49
N ALA A 75 -6.98 8.83 -30.70
CA ALA A 75 -6.70 7.44 -30.34
C ALA A 75 -7.98 6.89 -29.70
N PRO A 76 -8.42 5.65 -30.04
CA PRO A 76 -9.67 5.14 -29.52
C PRO A 76 -9.64 5.23 -27.99
N GLU A 77 -10.53 6.05 -27.45
CA GLU A 77 -10.78 6.12 -26.02
C GLU A 77 -11.08 4.68 -25.56
N PRO A 78 -10.35 4.14 -24.58
CA PRO A 78 -10.61 2.79 -24.10
C PRO A 78 -12.09 2.74 -23.70
N ALA A 79 -12.83 1.84 -24.35
CA ALA A 79 -14.26 1.70 -24.20
C ALA A 79 -14.61 1.76 -22.70
N ALA A 80 -15.35 2.79 -22.31
CA ALA A 80 -15.79 2.97 -20.94
C ALA A 80 -16.45 1.67 -20.47
N ALA A 81 -15.79 1.00 -19.52
CA ALA A 81 -16.19 -0.30 -19.00
C ALA A 81 -17.67 -0.24 -18.59
N ALA A 82 -18.44 -1.20 -19.10
CA ALA A 82 -19.86 -1.32 -18.85
C ALA A 82 -20.11 -1.58 -17.35
N GLY A 83 -20.81 -0.66 -16.68
CA GLY A 83 -21.75 -0.96 -15.57
C GLY A 83 -21.24 -1.67 -14.31
N GLY A 84 -19.94 -1.85 -14.08
CA GLY A 84 -19.39 -2.48 -12.88
C GLY A 84 -19.33 -1.56 -11.65
N GLY A 85 -19.42 -2.13 -10.43
CA GLY A 85 -19.24 -1.38 -9.19
C GLY A 85 -17.83 -0.78 -9.07
N THR A 86 -17.70 0.28 -8.28
CA THR A 86 -16.39 0.83 -7.89
C THR A 86 -16.13 0.61 -6.41
N TYR A 87 -15.03 -0.07 -6.10
CA TYR A 87 -14.57 -0.36 -4.75
C TYR A 87 -13.39 0.53 -4.39
N THR A 88 -13.25 0.90 -3.13
CA THR A 88 -12.14 1.75 -2.68
C THR A 88 -11.18 0.95 -1.82
N ILE A 89 -9.88 1.04 -2.13
CA ILE A 89 -8.79 0.57 -1.28
C ILE A 89 -7.98 1.78 -0.83
N LYS A 90 -7.85 1.96 0.48
CA LYS A 90 -6.98 2.96 1.09
C LYS A 90 -5.54 2.45 1.13
N MET A 91 -4.60 3.32 0.79
CA MET A 91 -3.17 3.08 0.93
C MET A 91 -2.69 3.72 2.23
N GLY A 92 -2.42 2.88 3.22
CA GLY A 92 -2.27 3.26 4.63
C GLY A 92 -3.60 3.23 5.36
N THR A 93 -3.64 2.60 6.53
CA THR A 93 -4.89 2.49 7.31
C THR A 93 -5.22 3.80 8.02
N ASP A 94 -6.47 3.95 8.46
CA ASP A 94 -6.87 5.13 9.24
C ASP A 94 -6.09 5.26 10.56
N ASN A 95 -5.64 4.12 11.12
CA ASN A 95 -4.82 4.06 12.33
C ASN A 95 -3.31 4.20 12.05
N GLY A 96 -2.91 4.62 10.86
CA GLY A 96 -1.50 4.85 10.52
C GLY A 96 -0.66 3.58 10.42
N GLN A 97 -1.21 2.49 9.89
CA GLN A 97 -0.42 1.30 9.56
C GLN A 97 -0.06 1.28 8.07
N LEU A 98 1.14 0.77 7.75
CA LEU A 98 1.61 0.50 6.38
C LEU A 98 0.90 -0.72 5.78
N LYS A 99 -0.41 -0.61 5.55
CA LYS A 99 -1.25 -1.65 4.95
C LYS A 99 -2.22 -1.04 3.94
N PHE A 100 -2.62 -1.86 2.97
CA PHE A 100 -3.82 -1.58 2.20
C PHE A 100 -5.06 -1.91 3.02
N GLU A 101 -6.11 -1.10 2.90
CA GLU A 101 -7.37 -1.28 3.63
C GLU A 101 -8.58 -1.15 2.69
N PRO A 102 -9.32 -2.24 2.42
CA PRO A 102 -9.04 -3.61 2.86
C PRO A 102 -7.78 -4.20 2.20
N SER A 103 -7.14 -5.18 2.84
CA SER A 103 -5.99 -5.91 2.27
C SER A 103 -6.40 -7.06 1.35
N SER A 104 -7.66 -7.48 1.40
CA SER A 104 -8.25 -8.47 0.50
C SER A 104 -9.60 -7.96 0.04
N LEU A 105 -9.84 -8.01 -1.26
CA LEU A 105 -11.09 -7.56 -1.88
C LEU A 105 -11.56 -8.61 -2.90
N THR A 106 -12.85 -8.93 -2.89
CA THR A 106 -13.48 -9.74 -3.93
C THR A 106 -14.42 -8.85 -4.74
N ILE A 107 -14.26 -8.89 -6.07
CA ILE A 107 -15.04 -8.14 -7.06
C ILE A 107 -15.41 -9.08 -8.22
N LYS A 108 -16.21 -8.62 -9.16
CA LYS A 108 -16.49 -9.30 -10.42
C LYS A 108 -15.68 -8.72 -11.58
N ALA A 109 -15.54 -9.50 -12.65
CA ALA A 109 -14.86 -9.06 -13.86
C ALA A 109 -15.58 -7.84 -14.48
N GLY A 110 -14.83 -6.81 -14.87
CA GLY A 110 -15.32 -5.51 -15.34
C GLY A 110 -15.51 -4.47 -14.23
N GLU A 111 -15.37 -4.85 -12.95
CA GLU A 111 -15.43 -3.89 -11.85
C GLU A 111 -14.13 -3.11 -11.65
N THR A 112 -14.23 -1.98 -10.96
CA THR A 112 -13.13 -1.03 -10.81
C THR A 112 -12.71 -0.88 -9.35
N VAL A 113 -11.40 -0.82 -9.12
CA VAL A 113 -10.81 -0.46 -7.82
C VAL A 113 -10.24 0.96 -7.90
N LYS A 114 -10.70 1.82 -7.00
CA LYS A 114 -10.14 3.14 -6.72
C LYS A 114 -9.13 3.03 -5.58
N TRP A 115 -7.89 3.38 -5.88
CA TRP A 115 -6.80 3.44 -4.92
C TRP A 115 -6.69 4.85 -4.37
N VAL A 116 -6.80 5.02 -3.05
CA VAL A 116 -6.74 6.35 -2.42
C VAL A 116 -5.55 6.43 -1.49
N MET A 117 -4.68 7.41 -1.72
CA MET A 117 -3.60 7.73 -0.81
C MET A 117 -4.19 8.23 0.51
N ASN A 118 -4.04 7.46 1.58
CA ASN A 118 -4.64 7.77 2.87
C ASN A 118 -3.61 8.23 3.90
N ASN A 119 -2.70 7.36 4.35
CA ASN A 119 -1.76 7.68 5.42
C ASN A 119 -0.37 7.07 5.18
N ILE A 120 0.66 7.71 5.76
CA ILE A 120 2.06 7.24 5.73
C ILE A 120 2.54 6.92 4.32
N GLY A 121 2.24 7.83 3.40
CA GLY A 121 2.76 7.78 2.03
C GLY A 121 4.25 8.13 1.98
N PRO A 122 4.85 8.06 0.79
CA PRO A 122 4.19 7.80 -0.49
C PRO A 122 3.91 6.32 -0.75
N HIS A 123 2.87 6.05 -1.55
CA HIS A 123 2.49 4.69 -1.94
C HIS A 123 2.34 4.56 -3.46
N ASN A 124 2.55 3.34 -3.94
CA ASN A 124 2.19 2.92 -5.28
C ASN A 124 1.61 1.50 -5.22
N VAL A 125 1.21 0.95 -6.37
CA VAL A 125 0.68 -0.42 -6.45
C VAL A 125 1.34 -1.14 -7.61
N VAL A 126 2.02 -2.23 -7.29
CA VAL A 126 2.74 -3.07 -8.24
C VAL A 126 2.16 -4.48 -8.20
N PHE A 127 1.81 -4.99 -9.37
CA PHE A 127 1.35 -6.37 -9.57
C PHE A 127 2.48 -7.17 -10.21
N GLU A 128 2.79 -8.35 -9.68
CA GLU A 128 3.85 -9.21 -10.24
C GLU A 128 3.37 -9.94 -11.49
N ASP A 129 2.16 -10.53 -11.42
CA ASP A 129 1.60 -11.36 -12.49
C ASP A 129 0.70 -10.58 -13.46
N ALA A 130 0.48 -9.28 -13.22
CA ALA A 130 -0.37 -8.41 -14.04
C ALA A 130 0.29 -7.03 -14.27
N PRO A 131 1.43 -6.95 -14.98
CA PRO A 131 2.20 -5.72 -15.11
C PRO A 131 1.43 -4.58 -15.80
N SER A 132 0.42 -4.88 -16.61
CA SER A 132 -0.48 -3.88 -17.23
C SER A 132 -1.33 -3.12 -16.21
N LEU A 133 -1.62 -3.70 -15.04
CA LEU A 133 -2.37 -3.07 -13.95
C LEU A 133 -1.47 -2.29 -12.98
N THR A 134 -0.15 -2.36 -13.16
CA THR A 134 0.81 -1.71 -12.25
C THR A 134 0.78 -0.19 -12.42
N HIS A 135 0.62 0.51 -11.30
CA HIS A 135 0.81 1.94 -11.20
C HIS A 135 2.15 2.24 -10.53
N LYS A 136 3.18 2.51 -11.33
CA LYS A 136 4.55 2.73 -10.82
C LYS A 136 4.72 4.08 -10.12
N ASN A 137 3.96 5.09 -10.55
CA ASN A 137 4.06 6.44 -10.03
C ASN A 137 3.65 6.49 -8.57
N MET A 138 4.32 7.34 -7.81
CA MET A 138 4.12 7.46 -6.37
C MET A 138 3.02 8.48 -6.09
N LEU A 139 1.99 8.06 -5.37
CA LEU A 139 0.97 8.96 -4.85
C LEU A 139 1.49 9.58 -3.54
N MET A 140 1.64 10.90 -3.57
CA MET A 140 2.25 11.69 -2.48
C MET A 140 1.19 12.28 -1.56
N ALA A 141 0.20 12.98 -2.13
CA ALA A 141 -0.76 13.77 -1.38
C ALA A 141 -1.91 12.90 -0.83
N LYS A 142 -2.28 13.10 0.44
CA LYS A 142 -3.49 12.50 1.02
C LYS A 142 -4.71 12.89 0.19
N GLY A 143 -5.55 11.90 -0.13
CA GLY A 143 -6.73 12.06 -0.97
C GLY A 143 -6.48 11.93 -2.47
N SER A 144 -5.22 11.97 -2.94
CA SER A 144 -4.92 11.63 -4.33
C SER A 144 -5.31 10.18 -4.64
N SER A 145 -5.74 9.92 -5.87
CA SER A 145 -6.25 8.61 -6.24
C SER A 145 -6.12 8.32 -7.72
N TYR A 146 -6.13 7.04 -8.06
CA TYR A 146 -6.30 6.55 -9.43
C TYR A 146 -7.15 5.27 -9.41
N THR A 147 -7.58 4.81 -10.59
CA THR A 147 -8.43 3.63 -10.74
C THR A 147 -7.76 2.54 -11.57
N SER A 148 -8.16 1.30 -11.33
CA SER A 148 -7.81 0.12 -12.12
C SER A 148 -9.06 -0.72 -12.33
N THR A 149 -9.37 -1.05 -13.59
CA THR A 149 -10.47 -1.95 -13.94
C THR A 149 -9.91 -3.36 -14.13
N PHE A 150 -10.67 -4.36 -13.69
CA PHE A 150 -10.26 -5.76 -13.68
C PHE A 150 -11.18 -6.59 -14.57
N ASP A 151 -10.84 -6.73 -15.85
CA ASP A 151 -11.71 -7.37 -16.85
C ASP A 151 -11.62 -8.91 -16.85
N GLU A 152 -10.55 -9.47 -16.30
CA GLU A 152 -10.28 -10.90 -16.36
C GLU A 152 -10.47 -11.56 -14.97
N PRO A 153 -11.22 -12.67 -14.86
CA PRO A 153 -11.33 -13.42 -13.62
C PRO A 153 -9.97 -13.98 -13.18
N GLY A 154 -9.69 -13.94 -11.88
CA GLY A 154 -8.40 -14.38 -11.36
C GLY A 154 -8.10 -13.91 -9.95
N THR A 155 -6.88 -14.20 -9.48
CA THR A 155 -6.36 -13.67 -8.21
C THR A 155 -5.15 -12.81 -8.50
N TYR A 156 -5.21 -11.55 -8.08
CA TYR A 156 -4.22 -10.53 -8.34
C TYR A 156 -3.54 -10.14 -7.04
N SER A 157 -2.30 -10.58 -6.84
CA SER A 157 -1.47 -10.13 -5.73
C SER A 157 -0.72 -8.85 -6.11
N TYR A 158 -0.69 -7.90 -5.17
CA TYR A 158 -0.03 -6.62 -5.36
C TYR A 158 0.67 -6.17 -4.08
N TYR A 159 1.60 -5.23 -4.25
CA TYR A 159 2.36 -4.65 -3.15
C TYR A 159 2.69 -3.18 -3.41
N CYS A 160 3.01 -2.47 -2.32
CA CYS A 160 3.59 -1.14 -2.36
C CYS A 160 5.12 -1.27 -2.41
N ALA A 161 5.77 -0.75 -3.45
CA ALA A 161 7.21 -0.88 -3.67
C ALA A 161 8.08 -0.39 -2.50
N PRO A 162 7.92 0.85 -1.98
CA PRO A 162 8.74 1.33 -0.85
C PRO A 162 8.47 0.57 0.47
N HIS A 163 7.31 -0.04 0.61
CA HIS A 163 6.86 -0.67 1.86
C HIS A 163 6.76 -2.20 1.77
N ARG A 164 7.32 -2.80 0.72
CA ARG A 164 7.32 -4.27 0.53
C ARG A 164 7.99 -4.98 1.70
N GLY A 165 9.12 -4.46 2.19
CA GLY A 165 9.84 -5.01 3.34
C GLY A 165 9.07 -4.95 4.65
N ALA A 166 8.10 -4.04 4.77
CA ALA A 166 7.19 -3.94 5.92
C ALA A 166 5.93 -4.80 5.76
N GLY A 167 5.80 -5.55 4.66
CA GLY A 167 4.66 -6.43 4.39
C GLY A 167 3.43 -5.70 3.84
N MET A 168 3.59 -4.51 3.25
CA MET A 168 2.47 -3.78 2.65
C MET A 168 2.07 -4.39 1.30
N GLY A 169 1.24 -5.43 1.37
CA GLY A 169 0.66 -6.11 0.22
C GLY A 169 -0.83 -6.38 0.39
N GLY A 170 -1.47 -6.80 -0.69
CA GLY A 170 -2.86 -7.19 -0.70
C GLY A 170 -3.21 -8.10 -1.88
N THR A 171 -4.47 -8.51 -1.92
CA THR A 171 -5.01 -9.42 -2.93
C THR A 171 -6.37 -8.94 -3.41
N ILE A 172 -6.57 -8.95 -4.73
CA ILE A 172 -7.89 -8.80 -5.35
C ILE A 172 -8.27 -10.14 -5.97
N ILE A 173 -9.46 -10.65 -5.64
CA ILE A 173 -10.06 -11.83 -6.25
C ILE A 173 -11.15 -11.33 -7.19
N VAL A 174 -11.03 -11.66 -8.47
CA VAL A 174 -11.98 -11.30 -9.51
C VAL A 174 -12.75 -12.55 -9.89
N GLU A 175 -14.04 -12.55 -9.57
CA GLU A 175 -14.98 -13.61 -9.95
C GLU A 175 -15.47 -13.39 -11.38
N ALA A 176 -15.89 -14.47 -12.05
CA ALA A 176 -16.54 -14.35 -13.35
C ALA A 176 -17.85 -13.57 -13.24
N GLU A 177 -18.15 -12.78 -14.26
CA GLU A 177 -19.48 -12.19 -14.45
C GLU A 177 -20.54 -13.30 -14.43
N SER A 178 -21.65 -13.05 -13.75
CA SER A 178 -22.74 -14.03 -13.55
C SER A 178 -23.82 -13.92 -14.61
#